data_AF-A0A7J9I6R1-F1
#
_entry.id   AF-A0A7J9I6R1-F1
#
_cell.length_a   1.000
_cell.length_b   1.000
_cell.length_c   1.000
_cell.angle_alpha   90.00
_cell.angle_beta   90.00
_cell.angle_gamma   90.00
#
_symmetry.space_group_name_H-M   'P 1'
#
loop_
_entity.id
_entity.type
_entity.pdbx_description
1 polymer ?
#
loop_
_entity_poly.entity_id
_entity_poly.type
_entity_poly.pdbx_seq_one_letter_code
_entity_poly.pdbx_strand_id
1 'polypeptide(L)'
;GGYVDLCHGSWRIQGCLAVSRGIGDKHLKQWVIAEPETNIINIESDCEFLILASDGLWDKVSNQEAVDIARPTWLAINKTIDPLVACKKLVQLSVSRGSSDDISVMLIQLRNYI
;
A
#
# COMPACT_ATOMS: atom_id res chain seq x y z
N GLY A 1 -27.34 -2.65 14.67
CA GLY A 1 -26.01 -2.28 14.12
C GLY A 1 -25.53 -3.37 13.18
N GLY A 2 -24.33 -3.24 12.62
CA GLY A 2 -23.62 -4.38 12.00
C GLY A 2 -22.82 -5.17 13.03
N TYR A 3 -22.23 -6.30 12.63
CA TYR A 3 -21.30 -7.07 13.45
C TYR A 3 -19.98 -7.32 12.70
N VAL A 4 -18.94 -7.67 13.46
CA VAL A 4 -17.64 -8.08 12.95
C VAL A 4 -17.36 -9.49 13.45
N ASP A 5 -16.91 -10.36 12.56
CA ASP A 5 -16.56 -11.74 12.87
C ASP A 5 -15.13 -12.08 12.42
N LEU A 6 -14.47 -12.99 13.12
CA LEU A 6 -13.11 -13.42 12.79
C LEU A 6 -13.17 -14.64 11.86
N CYS A 7 -12.95 -14.41 10.57
CA CYS A 7 -13.00 -15.47 9.56
C CYS A 7 -11.61 -15.69 8.95
N HIS A 8 -11.06 -16.90 9.11
CA HIS A 8 -9.75 -17.29 8.57
C HIS A 8 -8.60 -16.33 8.96
N GLY A 9 -8.65 -15.79 10.19
CA GLY A 9 -7.61 -14.89 10.70
C GLY A 9 -7.79 -13.41 10.34
N SER A 10 -8.85 -13.04 9.62
CA SER A 10 -9.18 -11.65 9.30
C SER A 10 -10.53 -11.25 9.87
N TRP A 11 -10.61 -10.04 10.42
CA TRP A 11 -11.87 -9.45 10.89
C TRP A 11 -12.71 -9.01 9.70
N ARG A 12 -13.98 -9.43 9.66
CA ARG A 12 -14.88 -9.17 8.53
C ARG A 12 -16.22 -8.59 8.97
N ILE A 13 -16.65 -7.53 8.31
CA ILE A 13 -17.98 -6.94 8.50
C ILE A 13 -19.02 -7.90 7.93
N GLN A 14 -20.02 -8.22 8.73
CA GLN A 14 -21.06 -9.21 8.42
C GLN A 14 -20.48 -10.59 8.05
N GLY A 15 -19.25 -10.90 8.48
CA GLY A 15 -18.53 -12.11 8.05
C GLY A 15 -18.10 -12.11 6.57
N CYS A 16 -18.31 -11.01 5.82
CA CYS A 16 -18.08 -10.95 4.38
C CYS A 16 -16.78 -10.23 4.01
N LEU A 17 -16.67 -8.93 4.34
CA LEU A 17 -15.60 -8.06 3.84
C LEU A 17 -14.62 -7.68 4.93
N ALA A 18 -13.32 -7.76 4.63
CA ALA A 18 -12.24 -7.35 5.54
C ALA A 18 -11.94 -5.83 5.50
N VAL A 19 -12.87 -5.03 4.97
CA VAL A 19 -12.76 -3.57 4.85
C VAL A 19 -14.06 -2.90 5.29
N SER A 20 -13.94 -1.71 5.88
CA SER A 20 -15.08 -0.88 6.29
C SER A 20 -15.50 0.15 5.25
N ARG A 21 -14.68 0.36 4.22
CA ARG A 21 -14.96 1.25 3.10
C ARG A 21 -14.58 0.57 1.79
N GLY A 22 -15.32 0.85 0.73
CA GLY A 22 -15.05 0.28 -0.58
C GLY A 22 -16.03 0.79 -1.65
N ILE A 23 -15.58 0.79 -2.89
CA ILE A 23 -16.43 1.05 -4.06
C ILE A 23 -17.05 -0.29 -4.48
N GLY A 24 -18.33 -0.32 -4.82
CA GLY A 24 -19.05 -1.58 -5.13
C GLY A 24 -19.87 -2.10 -3.95
N ASP A 25 -19.97 -3.41 -3.78
CA ASP A 25 -20.64 -4.08 -2.63
C ASP A 25 -22.01 -3.49 -2.25
N LYS A 26 -22.86 -3.26 -3.26
CA LYS A 26 -24.17 -2.58 -3.10
C LYS A 26 -24.99 -3.15 -1.94
N HIS A 27 -24.98 -4.46 -1.77
CA HIS A 27 -25.72 -5.20 -0.76
C HIS A 27 -25.22 -4.96 0.68
N LEU A 28 -24.01 -4.40 0.85
CA LEU A 28 -23.41 -4.10 2.15
C LEU A 28 -23.31 -2.60 2.45
N LYS A 29 -23.90 -1.72 1.63
CA LYS A 29 -23.79 -0.25 1.79
C LYS A 29 -24.38 0.32 3.08
N GLN A 30 -25.18 -0.45 3.80
CA GLN A 30 -25.59 -0.10 5.15
C GLN A 30 -24.41 -0.06 6.15
N TRP A 31 -23.32 -0.80 5.88
CA TRP A 31 -22.17 -0.93 6.79
C TRP A 31 -20.83 -0.59 6.15
N VAL A 32 -20.71 -0.69 4.81
CA VAL A 32 -19.48 -0.43 4.06
C VAL A 32 -19.67 0.79 3.16
N ILE A 33 -19.19 1.94 3.62
CA ILE A 33 -19.38 3.22 2.92
C ILE A 33 -18.43 3.34 1.72
N ALA A 34 -18.83 4.12 0.71
CA ALA A 34 -17.98 4.43 -0.45
C ALA A 34 -17.23 5.76 -0.30
N GLU A 35 -17.46 6.50 0.79
CA GLU A 35 -16.86 7.81 1.01
C GLU A 35 -15.36 7.67 1.32
N PRO A 36 -14.48 8.27 0.49
CA PRO A 36 -13.04 8.22 0.73
C PRO A 36 -12.65 9.04 1.96
N GLU A 37 -11.47 8.75 2.48
CA GLU A 37 -10.77 9.69 3.36
C GLU A 37 -9.78 10.49 2.51
N THR A 38 -9.84 11.81 2.60
CA THR A 38 -9.00 12.70 1.80
C THR A 38 -8.08 13.50 2.72
N ASN A 39 -6.82 13.59 2.32
CA ASN A 39 -5.80 14.39 3.00
C ASN A 39 -5.03 15.18 1.95
N ILE A 40 -4.73 16.45 2.27
CA ILE A 40 -3.88 17.32 1.45
C ILE A 40 -2.59 17.53 2.23
N ILE A 41 -1.47 17.19 1.60
CA ILE A 41 -0.13 17.29 2.19
C ILE A 41 0.72 18.14 1.25
N ASN A 42 1.40 19.14 1.81
CA ASN A 42 2.35 19.93 1.04
C ASN A 42 3.63 19.10 0.81
N ILE A 43 4.12 19.10 -0.43
CA ILE A 43 5.39 18.44 -0.76
C ILE A 43 6.52 19.39 -0.35
N GLU A 44 7.26 19.01 0.68
CA GLU A 44 8.44 19.75 1.15
C GLU A 44 9.73 19.18 0.55
N SER A 45 10.84 19.94 0.64
CA SER A 45 12.13 19.58 0.02
C SER A 45 12.74 18.27 0.54
N ASP A 46 12.32 17.82 1.72
CA ASP A 46 12.72 16.57 2.35
C ASP A 46 11.85 15.37 1.94
N CYS A 47 10.73 15.61 1.24
CA CYS A 47 9.88 14.57 0.67
C CYS A 47 10.55 14.00 -0.59
N GLU A 48 11.18 12.83 -0.43
CA GLU A 48 11.93 12.19 -1.52
C GLU A 48 11.01 11.51 -2.54
N PHE A 49 10.13 10.64 -2.06
CA PHE A 49 9.27 9.79 -2.87
C PHE A 49 8.01 9.38 -2.11
N LEU A 50 7.00 8.92 -2.85
CA LEU A 50 5.77 8.32 -2.33
C LEU A 50 5.68 6.85 -2.75
N ILE A 51 5.35 5.96 -1.81
CA ILE A 51 5.07 4.55 -2.06
C ILE A 51 3.55 4.34 -1.92
N LEU A 52 2.92 3.81 -2.98
CA LEU A 52 1.54 3.30 -2.93
C LEU A 52 1.59 1.80 -3.20
N ALA A 53 0.87 1.00 -2.42
CA ALA A 53 0.81 -0.45 -2.63
C ALA A 53 -0.48 -1.07 -2.07
N SER A 54 -0.82 -2.26 -2.56
CA SER A 54 -1.89 -3.10 -1.99
C SER A 54 -1.48 -3.69 -0.63
N ASP A 55 -2.46 -4.17 0.12
CA ASP A 55 -2.30 -4.94 1.38
C ASP A 55 -1.41 -6.18 1.20
N GLY A 56 -1.42 -6.81 0.03
CA GLY A 56 -0.46 -7.85 -0.33
C GLY A 56 1.02 -7.47 -0.08
N LEU A 57 1.39 -6.18 -0.09
CA LEU A 57 2.70 -5.71 0.39
C LEU A 57 2.69 -5.45 1.90
N TRP A 58 1.77 -4.59 2.37
CA TRP A 58 1.79 -4.02 3.72
C TRP A 58 1.53 -5.04 4.83
N ASP A 59 0.91 -6.18 4.51
CA ASP A 59 0.76 -7.31 5.43
C ASP A 59 2.08 -7.99 5.79
N LYS A 60 3.11 -7.85 4.93
CA LYS A 60 4.41 -8.54 5.08
C LYS A 60 5.60 -7.60 5.24
N VAL A 61 5.48 -6.35 4.83
CA VAL A 61 6.58 -5.38 4.79
C VAL A 61 6.18 -4.13 5.55
N SER A 62 7.00 -3.73 6.51
CA SER A 62 6.77 -2.52 7.29
C SER A 62 7.11 -1.25 6.48
N ASN A 63 6.53 -0.11 6.90
CA ASN A 63 6.78 1.18 6.27
C ASN A 63 8.27 1.52 6.18
N GLN A 64 9.03 1.29 7.26
CA GLN A 64 10.46 1.61 7.29
C GLN A 64 11.27 0.69 6.37
N GLU A 65 10.98 -0.61 6.34
CA GLU A 65 11.64 -1.54 5.42
C GLU A 65 11.38 -1.15 3.96
N ALA A 66 10.16 -0.71 3.65
CA ALA A 66 9.82 -0.26 2.31
C ALA A 66 10.65 0.96 1.90
N VAL A 67 10.82 1.93 2.81
CA VAL A 67 11.68 3.09 2.63
C VAL A 67 13.15 2.69 2.47
N ASP A 68 13.66 1.79 3.30
CA ASP A 68 15.05 1.35 3.28
C ASP A 68 15.41 0.59 1.99
N ILE A 69 14.43 -0.05 1.35
CA ILE A 69 14.59 -0.71 0.05
C ILE A 69 14.51 0.29 -1.10
N ALA A 70 13.59 1.26 -1.02
CA ALA A 70 13.37 2.24 -2.09
C ALA A 70 14.46 3.32 -2.13
N ARG A 71 14.92 3.81 -0.97
CA ARG A 71 15.86 4.95 -0.85
C ARG A 71 17.25 4.71 -1.47
N PRO A 72 17.90 3.53 -1.37
CA PRO A 72 19.20 3.30 -2.01
C PRO A 72 19.12 3.33 -3.53
N THR A 73 18.04 2.78 -4.09
CA THR A 73 17.72 2.84 -5.52
C THR A 73 17.52 4.29 -5.97
N TRP A 74 17.00 5.14 -5.07
CA TRP A 74 16.81 6.56 -5.28
C TRP A 74 18.10 7.41 -5.22
N LEU A 75 19.05 7.12 -4.31
CA LEU A 75 20.26 7.94 -4.09
C LEU A 75 21.39 7.69 -5.11
N ALA A 76 21.37 6.60 -5.87
CA ALA A 76 22.42 6.31 -6.86
C ALA A 76 22.19 7.02 -8.22
N ILE A 77 21.85 8.30 -8.12
CA ILE A 77 21.49 9.28 -9.17
C ILE A 77 22.55 9.39 -10.29
N ASN A 78 23.75 8.86 -10.14
CA ASN A 78 24.81 8.98 -11.15
C ASN A 78 24.89 7.83 -12.17
N LYS A 79 24.10 6.76 -12.05
CA LYS A 79 24.01 5.71 -13.09
C LYS A 79 22.62 5.09 -13.10
N THR A 80 21.73 5.63 -13.94
CA THR A 80 20.52 4.95 -14.47
C THR A 80 19.94 3.87 -13.55
N ILE A 81 19.33 4.27 -12.43
CA ILE A 81 18.59 3.31 -11.63
C ILE A 81 17.10 3.48 -11.92
N ASP A 82 16.54 2.39 -12.42
CA ASP A 82 15.14 2.22 -12.77
C ASP A 82 14.31 2.06 -11.48
N PRO A 83 13.36 2.96 -11.18
CA PRO A 83 12.42 2.83 -10.04
C PRO A 83 11.73 1.47 -9.98
N LEU A 84 11.57 0.81 -11.12
CA LEU A 84 11.01 -0.53 -11.22
C LEU A 84 11.82 -1.57 -10.44
N VAL A 85 13.14 -1.36 -10.25
CA VAL A 85 13.99 -2.26 -9.46
C VAL A 85 13.58 -2.22 -7.98
N ALA A 86 13.31 -1.04 -7.43
CA ALA A 86 12.81 -0.93 -6.05
C ALA A 86 11.44 -1.60 -5.91
N CYS A 87 10.51 -1.33 -6.83
CA CYS A 87 9.20 -1.98 -6.82
C CYS A 87 9.32 -3.51 -6.88
N LYS A 88 10.17 -4.05 -7.77
CA LYS A 88 10.42 -5.50 -7.88
C LYS A 88 10.99 -6.08 -6.59
N LYS A 89 11.92 -5.39 -5.93
CA LYS A 89 12.47 -5.83 -4.63
C LYS A 89 11.41 -5.86 -3.53
N LEU A 90 10.53 -4.85 -3.48
CA LEU A 90 9.43 -4.81 -2.52
C LEU A 90 8.44 -5.97 -2.72
N VAL A 91 8.06 -6.22 -3.98
CA VAL A 91 7.21 -7.38 -4.34
C VAL A 91 7.90 -8.68 -3.95
N GLN A 92 9.16 -8.87 -4.33
CA GLN A 92 9.92 -10.08 -4.00
C GLN A 92 10.06 -10.29 -2.50
N LEU A 93 10.26 -9.23 -1.72
CA LEU A 93 10.34 -9.33 -0.26
C LEU A 93 9.02 -9.86 0.31
N SER A 94 7.89 -9.30 -0.10
CA SER A 94 6.58 -9.76 0.36
C SER A 94 6.30 -11.22 -0.04
N VAL A 95 6.61 -11.60 -1.29
CA VAL A 95 6.51 -13.00 -1.75
C VAL A 95 7.41 -13.92 -0.93
N SER A 96 8.66 -13.53 -0.65
CA SER A 96 9.60 -14.34 0.14
C SER A 96 9.15 -14.54 1.59
N ARG A 97 8.29 -13.65 2.09
CA ARG A 97 7.63 -13.74 3.41
C ARG A 97 6.30 -14.48 3.38
N GLY A 98 6.00 -15.16 2.27
CA GLY A 98 4.82 -15.99 2.12
C GLY A 98 3.54 -15.22 1.88
N SER A 99 3.59 -14.02 1.29
CA SER A 99 2.38 -13.41 0.75
C SER A 99 1.80 -14.30 -0.35
N SER A 100 0.51 -14.56 -0.24
CA SER A 100 -0.28 -15.34 -1.21
C SER A 100 -1.32 -14.48 -1.93
N ASP A 101 -1.25 -13.16 -1.74
CA ASP A 101 -2.18 -12.18 -2.30
C ASP A 101 -1.59 -11.51 -3.55
N ASP A 102 -2.42 -10.77 -4.28
CA ASP A 102 -1.96 -9.92 -5.38
C ASP A 102 -1.18 -8.71 -4.84
N ILE A 103 0.04 -8.52 -5.35
CA ILE A 103 0.93 -7.46 -4.88
C ILE A 103 1.14 -6.43 -5.97
N SER A 104 0.67 -5.21 -5.72
CA SER A 104 0.89 -4.05 -6.59
C SER A 104 1.68 -2.99 -5.84
N VAL A 105 2.71 -2.41 -6.47
CA VAL A 105 3.55 -1.36 -5.88
C VAL A 105 3.84 -0.27 -6.91
N MET A 106 3.65 0.98 -6.51
CA MET A 106 3.97 2.18 -7.28
C MET A 106 4.92 3.06 -6.45
N LEU A 107 5.99 3.51 -7.09
CA LEU A 107 6.96 4.43 -6.52
C LEU A 107 6.95 5.73 -7.34
N ILE A 108 6.67 6.85 -6.67
CA ILE A 108 6.51 8.16 -7.31
C ILE A 108 7.60 9.10 -6.81
N GLN A 109 8.36 9.67 -7.74
CA GLN A 109 9.40 10.67 -7.48
C GLN A 109 8.75 12.03 -7.15
N LEU A 110 8.95 12.55 -5.92
CA LEU A 110 8.32 13.80 -5.49
C LEU A 110 9.13 15.06 -5.83
N ARG A 111 10.46 14.95 -5.97
CA ARG A 111 11.34 16.08 -6.33
C ARG A 111 10.98 16.79 -7.64
N ASN A 112 10.23 16.15 -8.54
CA ASN A 112 9.79 16.76 -9.79
C ASN A 112 8.54 17.65 -9.62
N TYR A 113 7.97 17.68 -8.41
CA TYR A 113 6.72 18.38 -8.07
C TYR A 113 6.92 19.47 -7.01
N ILE A 114 8.18 19.85 -6.75
CA ILE A 114 8.59 20.95 -5.87
C ILE A 114 9.07 22.11 -6.73
#